data_AF-A0A1S3V9E9-F1
#
_entry.id   AF-A0A1S3V9E9-F1
#
_cell.length_a   1.000
_cell.length_b   1.000
_cell.length_c   1.000
_cell.angle_alpha   90.00
_cell.angle_beta   90.00
_cell.angle_gamma   90.00
#
_symmetry.space_group_name_H-M   'P 1'
#
loop_
_entity.id
_entity.type
_entity.pdbx_description
1 polymer ?
#
loop_
_entity_poly.entity_id
_entity_poly.type
_entity_poly.pdbx_seq_one_letter_code
_entity_poly.pdbx_strand_id
1 'polypeptide(L)'
;MTPLKLHHFLLLMFIFFFFFFLLPSSHAQTPRQANNTGFTCTGTRTCAAYAFYRASAPNFLDLAAVGDLFEVSRQMIATPSNISSVSSALVEDQPLFVPLTCSCNPVNATFGSLSYANISYAIQPNDTFFVVSTYKFNNLTTYPSVETVNPTLVATNLSIGQVTIFPVFCKCPDTNNTNYMISYVVQPEDNISSIASAFGVQEQAIIDVNNDTLYDYDTIFIPVEQLPSLSQPAVAPAAPPGGNGSDTGSGSGKDRTGTVRGLGIGLGVVGMLLVLVGGVWLWREFVMKKRLGYEDEEEEGGRKKVYSGGKEGQKADFDVKLMANVSDCLDKYRVFDVEELVEATDGFDSRSLIEGSVYKGEIDGELFAIKKMKWNAYEELKILQKVNHGNLVKLEGFCVDPEEANCYLVYEYVENGSLYSWLHEERKEKLNWKTRLRIAIDIANGLQYIHEHTRPRVVHKDIKSSNILLDYNKRAKIANFGLAKSGMNAITMHIVGTQGYIAPEYLADGVVSTKMDVFSFGVVLLELISGKEAIDKEGNLLWASAIRTFEVDSEQEKARRLREWMDKDILRETCSMESLMGVLTVAIACLQKDQSKRPSIMDIVYALCKSEDLGFDISDDGLGSPRVVAR
;
A
#
# COMPACT_ATOMS: atom_id res chain seq x y z
N MET A 1 58.08 3.76 -35.38
CA MET A 1 57.26 4.96 -35.73
C MET A 1 57.96 6.18 -35.16
N THR A 2 58.24 7.18 -35.98
CA THR A 2 59.00 8.37 -35.59
C THR A 2 58.23 9.24 -34.57
N PRO A 3 58.94 9.97 -33.67
CA PRO A 3 58.33 10.75 -32.58
C PRO A 3 57.35 11.83 -33.06
N LEU A 4 57.46 12.26 -34.32
CA LEU A 4 56.56 13.21 -34.97
C LEU A 4 55.13 12.64 -35.18
N LYS A 5 54.99 11.32 -35.34
CA LYS A 5 53.68 10.67 -35.54
C LYS A 5 52.91 10.47 -34.23
N LEU A 6 53.62 10.31 -33.11
CA LEU A 6 52.99 10.16 -31.80
C LEU A 6 52.39 11.48 -31.32
N HIS A 7 53.06 12.61 -31.62
CA HIS A 7 52.57 13.94 -31.27
C HIS A 7 51.32 14.31 -32.08
N HIS A 8 51.28 13.98 -33.38
CA HIS A 8 50.09 14.16 -34.20
C HIS A 8 48.91 13.28 -33.74
N PHE A 9 49.18 12.04 -33.32
CA PHE A 9 48.15 11.12 -32.83
C PHE A 9 47.56 11.59 -31.48
N LEU A 10 48.41 12.08 -30.57
CA LEU A 10 47.98 12.66 -29.30
C LEU A 10 47.22 13.96 -29.49
N LEU A 11 47.62 14.81 -30.44
CA LEU A 11 46.89 16.04 -30.78
C LEU A 11 45.52 15.73 -31.38
N LEU A 12 45.42 14.74 -32.26
CA LEU A 12 44.14 14.28 -32.84
C LEU A 12 43.22 13.67 -31.79
N MET A 13 43.75 12.88 -30.85
CA MET A 13 42.97 12.35 -29.72
C MET A 13 42.52 13.46 -28.77
N PHE A 14 43.37 14.47 -28.52
CA PHE A 14 43.02 15.61 -27.69
C PHE A 14 41.94 16.48 -28.34
N ILE A 15 42.02 16.73 -29.65
CA ILE A 15 40.99 17.45 -30.42
C ILE A 15 39.68 16.66 -30.47
N PHE A 16 39.74 15.34 -30.65
CA PHE A 16 38.56 14.47 -30.64
C PHE A 16 37.87 14.45 -29.26
N PHE A 17 38.67 14.41 -28.17
CA PHE A 17 38.17 14.48 -26.80
C PHE A 17 37.59 15.87 -26.47
N PHE A 18 38.21 16.94 -26.97
CA PHE A 18 37.71 18.31 -26.78
C PHE A 18 36.41 18.57 -27.56
N PHE A 19 36.27 18.03 -28.78
CA PHE A 19 35.03 18.15 -29.56
C PHE A 19 33.86 17.33 -29.00
N PHE A 20 34.13 16.16 -28.40
CA PHE A 20 33.09 15.35 -27.76
C PHE A 20 32.63 15.88 -26.40
N PHE A 21 33.49 16.61 -25.67
CA PHE A 21 33.17 17.18 -24.36
C PHE A 21 32.81 18.68 -24.37
N LEU A 22 33.01 19.40 -25.49
CA LEU A 22 32.58 20.79 -25.66
C LEU A 22 31.55 21.01 -26.77
N LEU A 23 31.12 19.97 -27.49
CA LEU A 23 29.73 19.99 -27.92
C LEU A 23 28.94 19.82 -26.63
N PRO A 24 28.16 20.83 -26.21
CA PRO A 24 27.12 20.52 -25.26
C PRO A 24 26.33 19.41 -25.94
N SER A 25 26.27 18.23 -25.32
CA SER A 25 25.08 17.38 -25.46
C SER A 25 23.96 18.12 -24.73
N SER A 26 23.69 19.35 -25.16
CA SER A 26 22.42 19.97 -25.04
C SER A 26 21.51 19.22 -26.00
N HIS A 27 21.09 18.02 -25.59
CA HIS A 27 19.65 17.83 -25.46
C HIS A 27 19.23 18.57 -24.18
N ALA A 28 19.56 19.87 -24.11
CA ALA A 28 18.70 20.82 -23.49
C ALA A 28 17.49 20.75 -24.41
N GLN A 29 16.49 19.97 -24.02
CA GLN A 29 15.13 20.29 -24.43
C GLN A 29 14.99 21.77 -24.09
N THR A 30 15.04 22.59 -25.14
CA THR A 30 14.70 24.00 -25.04
C THR A 30 13.39 24.08 -24.28
N PRO A 31 13.30 24.87 -23.19
CA PRO A 31 12.04 25.09 -22.51
C PRO A 31 11.16 25.92 -23.43
N ARG A 32 10.40 25.22 -24.26
CA ARG A 32 9.29 25.68 -25.10
C ARG A 32 8.27 24.55 -25.05
N GLN A 33 7.00 24.76 -24.74
CA GLN A 33 6.25 25.96 -24.42
C GLN A 33 4.97 25.45 -23.74
N ALA A 34 4.53 26.10 -22.67
CA ALA A 34 3.26 25.85 -22.02
C ALA A 34 2.11 25.88 -23.05
N ASN A 35 1.62 24.72 -23.48
CA ASN A 35 0.49 24.63 -24.39
C ASN A 35 -0.46 23.52 -23.94
N ASN A 36 -1.13 23.75 -22.82
CA ASN A 36 -2.33 22.99 -22.44
C ASN A 36 -3.52 23.26 -23.39
N THR A 37 -3.32 24.05 -24.46
CA THR A 37 -4.33 24.51 -25.41
C THR A 37 -4.92 23.38 -26.25
N GLY A 38 -4.20 22.27 -26.46
CA GLY A 38 -4.70 21.06 -27.12
C GLY A 38 -5.68 20.22 -26.29
N PHE A 39 -5.83 20.54 -24.99
CA PHE A 39 -6.62 19.76 -24.03
C PHE A 39 -7.88 20.47 -23.53
N THR A 40 -8.23 21.61 -24.12
CA THR A 40 -9.40 22.39 -23.69
C THR A 40 -10.71 21.67 -24.01
N CYS A 41 -11.68 21.76 -23.11
CA CYS A 41 -12.99 21.13 -23.26
C CYS A 41 -14.12 22.06 -22.84
N THR A 42 -15.31 21.82 -23.38
CA THR A 42 -16.53 22.56 -23.05
C THR A 42 -17.62 21.60 -22.61
N GLY A 43 -18.14 21.78 -21.38
CA GLY A 43 -19.23 20.98 -20.80
C GLY A 43 -18.77 20.06 -19.65
N THR A 44 -19.70 19.31 -19.07
CA THR A 44 -19.48 18.45 -17.89
C THR A 44 -19.50 16.96 -18.25
N ARG A 45 -18.91 16.59 -19.39
CA ARG A 45 -18.97 15.22 -19.91
C ARG A 45 -17.86 14.36 -19.28
N THR A 46 -18.21 13.17 -18.81
CA THR A 46 -17.27 12.15 -18.35
C THR A 46 -17.33 10.94 -19.27
N CYS A 47 -16.19 10.33 -19.58
CA CYS A 47 -16.13 9.16 -20.47
C CYS A 47 -14.99 8.21 -20.07
N ALA A 48 -15.09 6.96 -20.53
CA ALA A 48 -13.98 6.02 -20.48
C ALA A 48 -13.02 6.29 -21.64
N ALA A 49 -11.73 6.35 -21.32
CA ALA A 49 -10.62 6.47 -22.27
C ALA A 49 -9.51 5.50 -21.86
N TYR A 50 -8.44 5.42 -22.65
CA TYR A 50 -7.26 4.62 -22.29
C TYR A 50 -6.00 5.47 -22.45
N ALA A 51 -4.99 5.23 -21.61
CA ALA A 51 -3.61 5.62 -21.86
C ALA A 51 -2.85 4.44 -22.45
N PHE A 52 -2.02 4.72 -23.46
CA PHE A 52 -0.99 3.80 -23.90
C PHE A 52 0.25 4.00 -23.05
N TYR A 53 0.56 3.04 -22.19
CA TYR A 53 1.67 3.10 -21.25
C TYR A 53 2.73 2.06 -21.63
N ARG A 54 4.01 2.37 -21.36
CA ARG A 54 5.15 1.47 -21.58
C ARG A 54 5.78 1.14 -20.23
N ALA A 55 5.88 -0.13 -19.90
CA ALA A 55 6.49 -0.56 -18.64
C ALA A 55 7.94 -0.07 -18.52
N SER A 56 8.31 0.56 -17.41
CA SER A 56 9.63 1.19 -17.24
C SER A 56 10.40 0.62 -16.04
N ALA A 57 11.67 0.28 -16.27
CA ALA A 57 12.56 -0.22 -15.23
C ALA A 57 13.06 0.92 -14.32
N PRO A 58 13.38 0.65 -13.03
CA PRO A 58 13.22 -0.63 -12.33
C PRO A 58 11.85 -0.79 -11.65
N ASN A 59 11.07 0.28 -11.53
CA ASN A 59 9.94 0.35 -10.60
C ASN A 59 8.60 -0.08 -11.21
N PHE A 60 8.44 -0.07 -12.54
CA PHE A 60 7.17 -0.32 -13.22
C PHE A 60 7.25 -1.56 -14.14
N LEU A 61 7.92 -2.61 -13.67
CA LEU A 61 8.07 -3.90 -14.35
C LEU A 61 7.10 -4.97 -13.84
N ASP A 62 5.99 -4.57 -13.24
CA ASP A 62 4.88 -5.45 -12.93
C ASP A 62 3.56 -4.66 -13.00
N LEU A 63 2.46 -5.37 -13.26
CA LEU A 63 1.14 -4.75 -13.39
C LEU A 63 0.63 -4.15 -12.07
N ALA A 64 1.24 -4.47 -10.92
CA ALA A 64 0.92 -3.84 -9.64
C ALA A 64 1.44 -2.41 -9.58
N ALA A 65 2.73 -2.22 -9.85
CA ALA A 65 3.34 -0.91 -9.83
C ALA A 65 2.69 0.06 -10.83
N VAL A 66 2.34 -0.43 -12.03
CA VAL A 66 1.60 0.37 -13.02
C VAL A 66 0.17 0.65 -12.55
N GLY A 67 -0.51 -0.34 -11.97
CA GLY A 67 -1.85 -0.17 -11.41
C GLY A 67 -1.91 0.86 -10.27
N ASP A 68 -0.94 0.80 -9.36
CA ASP A 68 -0.81 1.75 -8.24
C ASP A 68 -0.55 3.18 -8.73
N LEU A 69 0.23 3.34 -9.82
CA LEU A 69 0.50 4.66 -10.40
C LEU A 69 -0.74 5.32 -11.00
N PHE A 70 -1.63 4.55 -11.63
CA PHE A 70 -2.83 5.06 -12.31
C PHE A 70 -4.14 4.85 -11.55
N GLU A 71 -4.08 4.35 -10.30
CA GLU A 71 -5.24 4.02 -9.46
C GLU A 71 -6.21 2.99 -10.10
N VAL A 72 -5.68 1.99 -10.79
CA VAL A 72 -6.45 0.95 -11.49
C VAL A 72 -5.96 -0.46 -11.14
N SER A 73 -6.82 -1.47 -11.30
CA SER A 73 -6.48 -2.86 -10.99
C SER A 73 -5.66 -3.53 -12.11
N ARG A 74 -4.83 -4.52 -11.72
CA ARG A 74 -4.14 -5.46 -12.63
C ARG A 74 -5.03 -5.97 -13.75
N GLN A 75 -6.25 -6.42 -13.44
CA GLN A 75 -7.17 -6.99 -14.42
C GLN A 75 -7.68 -5.94 -15.42
N MET A 76 -7.89 -4.71 -14.95
CA MET A 76 -8.30 -3.58 -15.78
C MET A 76 -7.21 -3.18 -16.79
N ILE A 77 -5.93 -3.47 -16.51
CA ILE A 77 -4.83 -3.32 -17.48
C ILE A 77 -4.64 -4.61 -18.30
N ALA A 78 -4.64 -5.77 -17.66
CA ALA A 78 -4.33 -7.06 -18.29
C ALA A 78 -5.33 -7.46 -19.36
N THR A 79 -6.63 -7.24 -19.13
CA THR A 79 -7.70 -7.59 -20.07
C THR A 79 -7.57 -6.83 -21.40
N PRO A 80 -7.55 -5.48 -21.42
CA PRO A 80 -7.36 -4.75 -22.67
C PRO A 80 -5.95 -4.90 -23.25
N SER A 81 -4.93 -5.19 -22.43
CA SER A 81 -3.55 -5.40 -22.90
C SER A 81 -3.27 -6.81 -23.42
N ASN A 82 -4.25 -7.73 -23.41
CA ASN A 82 -4.09 -9.13 -23.81
C ASN A 82 -3.02 -9.90 -22.99
N ILE A 83 -2.96 -9.65 -21.67
CA ILE A 83 -2.06 -10.34 -20.74
C ILE A 83 -2.85 -11.41 -19.98
N SER A 84 -2.45 -12.68 -20.11
CA SER A 84 -3.20 -13.82 -19.56
C SER A 84 -3.02 -14.02 -18.05
N SER A 85 -1.86 -13.62 -17.50
CA SER A 85 -1.56 -13.78 -16.07
C SER A 85 -1.31 -12.41 -15.45
N VAL A 86 -2.22 -12.02 -14.55
CA VAL A 86 -2.16 -10.75 -13.80
C VAL A 86 -0.94 -10.64 -12.89
N SER A 87 -0.28 -11.76 -12.57
CA SER A 87 0.91 -11.80 -11.71
C SER A 87 2.22 -11.92 -12.48
N SER A 88 2.18 -11.85 -13.81
CA SER A 88 3.39 -11.90 -14.63
C SER A 88 4.21 -10.63 -14.47
N ALA A 89 5.53 -10.79 -14.34
CA ALA A 89 6.46 -9.70 -14.50
C ALA A 89 6.36 -9.14 -15.93
N LEU A 90 6.49 -7.83 -16.04
CA LEU A 90 6.60 -7.10 -17.29
C LEU A 90 8.07 -6.95 -17.65
N VAL A 91 8.35 -6.81 -18.94
CA VAL A 91 9.66 -6.40 -19.44
C VAL A 91 9.67 -4.92 -19.77
N GLU A 92 10.86 -4.33 -19.83
CA GLU A 92 11.03 -2.94 -20.22
C GLU A 92 10.42 -2.66 -21.60
N ASP A 93 9.76 -1.50 -21.73
CA ASP A 93 8.99 -1.04 -22.90
C ASP A 93 7.79 -1.89 -23.31
N GLN A 94 7.36 -2.85 -22.47
CA GLN A 94 6.17 -3.64 -22.74
C GLN A 94 4.91 -2.75 -22.81
N PRO A 95 4.12 -2.84 -23.91
CA PRO A 95 2.98 -1.94 -24.13
C PRO A 95 1.75 -2.39 -23.33
N LEU A 96 1.08 -1.42 -22.72
CA LEU A 96 -0.09 -1.60 -21.88
C LEU A 96 -1.19 -0.59 -22.23
N PHE A 97 -2.44 -1.06 -22.24
CA PHE A 97 -3.62 -0.21 -22.19
C PHE A 97 -4.07 -0.03 -20.75
N VAL A 98 -3.98 1.21 -20.27
CA VAL A 98 -4.38 1.58 -18.91
C VAL A 98 -5.69 2.37 -18.99
N PRO A 99 -6.79 1.90 -18.40
CA PRO A 99 -8.06 2.61 -18.47
C PRO A 99 -8.01 3.92 -17.68
N LEU A 100 -8.65 4.95 -18.22
CA LEU A 100 -8.76 6.29 -17.64
C LEU A 100 -10.24 6.68 -17.51
N THR A 101 -10.57 7.34 -16.40
CA THR A 101 -11.85 8.04 -16.26
C THR A 101 -11.64 9.49 -16.62
N CYS A 102 -12.00 9.86 -17.84
CA CYS A 102 -11.77 11.20 -18.36
C CYS A 102 -12.88 12.16 -17.94
N SER A 103 -12.51 13.35 -17.45
CA SER A 103 -13.45 14.42 -17.11
C SER A 103 -12.96 15.79 -17.58
N CYS A 104 -13.91 16.68 -17.86
CA CYS A 104 -13.62 18.08 -18.14
C CYS A 104 -13.57 18.88 -16.84
N ASN A 105 -12.38 19.33 -16.43
CA ASN A 105 -12.14 19.95 -15.13
C ASN A 105 -11.83 21.45 -15.30
N PRO A 106 -12.51 22.36 -14.58
CA PRO A 106 -12.19 23.78 -14.60
C PRO A 106 -10.88 24.04 -13.88
N VAL A 107 -9.97 24.82 -14.47
CA VAL A 107 -8.62 25.03 -13.93
C VAL A 107 -8.39 26.49 -13.53
N ASN A 108 -8.27 27.40 -14.49
CA ASN A 108 -8.10 28.82 -14.22
C ASN A 108 -8.66 29.70 -15.35
N ALA A 109 -8.70 31.02 -15.15
CA ALA A 109 -9.22 31.96 -16.14
C ALA A 109 -8.39 32.01 -17.45
N THR A 110 -7.15 31.50 -17.44
CA THR A 110 -6.23 31.53 -18.59
C THR A 110 -6.40 30.32 -19.50
N PHE A 111 -6.58 29.12 -18.93
CA PHE A 111 -6.72 27.86 -19.67
C PHE A 111 -8.18 27.36 -19.77
N GLY A 112 -9.11 27.97 -19.04
CA GLY A 112 -10.50 27.54 -19.00
C GLY A 112 -10.65 26.17 -18.32
N SER A 113 -11.29 25.23 -19.01
CA SER A 113 -11.44 23.84 -18.55
C SER A 113 -10.59 22.91 -19.41
N LEU A 114 -9.89 21.96 -18.77
CA LEU A 114 -9.04 20.96 -19.41
C LEU A 114 -9.61 19.55 -19.23
N SER A 115 -9.48 18.72 -20.26
CA SER A 115 -9.92 17.33 -20.25
C SER A 115 -8.78 16.41 -19.82
N TYR A 116 -8.89 15.81 -18.64
CA TYR A 116 -7.88 14.90 -18.09
C TYR A 116 -8.48 13.96 -17.04
N ALA A 117 -7.78 12.85 -16.80
CA ALA A 117 -8.03 11.95 -15.68
C ALA A 117 -7.23 12.43 -14.46
N ASN A 118 -7.92 12.54 -13.34
CA ASN A 118 -7.34 13.02 -12.09
C ASN A 118 -6.69 11.85 -11.35
N ILE A 119 -5.35 11.81 -11.35
CA ILE A 119 -4.57 10.75 -10.69
C ILE A 119 -3.90 11.33 -9.45
N SER A 120 -4.23 10.81 -8.27
CA SER A 120 -3.68 11.27 -6.99
C SER A 120 -2.40 10.50 -6.67
N TYR A 121 -1.29 11.22 -6.58
CA TYR A 121 0.02 10.64 -6.34
C TYR A 121 0.62 11.18 -5.05
N ALA A 122 1.01 10.29 -4.14
CA ALA A 122 1.72 10.67 -2.92
C ALA A 122 3.22 10.80 -3.23
N ILE A 123 3.76 12.02 -3.10
CA ILE A 123 5.16 12.34 -3.38
C ILE A 123 6.11 11.43 -2.56
N GLN A 124 7.03 10.76 -3.24
CA GLN A 124 8.05 9.90 -2.62
C GLN A 124 9.40 10.64 -2.48
N PRO A 125 10.40 10.09 -1.75
CA PRO A 125 11.72 10.69 -1.69
C PRO A 125 12.33 10.86 -3.09
N ASN A 126 12.94 12.03 -3.33
CA ASN A 126 13.52 12.45 -4.62
C ASN A 126 12.51 12.73 -5.75
N ASP A 127 11.22 12.68 -5.47
CA ASP A 127 10.22 13.07 -6.45
C ASP A 127 10.18 14.58 -6.63
N THR A 128 10.06 14.97 -7.89
CA THR A 128 9.69 16.31 -8.32
C THR A 128 8.56 16.17 -9.32
N PHE A 129 7.80 17.24 -9.57
CA PHE A 129 6.79 17.21 -10.64
C PHE A 129 7.40 16.79 -11.98
N PHE A 130 8.63 17.23 -12.28
CA PHE A 130 9.36 16.79 -13.47
C PHE A 130 9.62 15.28 -13.47
N VAL A 131 10.22 14.75 -12.39
CA VAL A 131 10.60 13.34 -12.32
C VAL A 131 9.38 12.42 -12.44
N VAL A 132 8.29 12.75 -11.74
CA VAL A 132 7.08 11.93 -11.75
C VAL A 132 6.38 12.01 -13.10
N SER A 133 6.21 13.21 -13.67
CA SER A 133 5.56 13.38 -14.98
C SER A 133 6.34 12.69 -16.12
N THR A 134 7.66 12.85 -16.13
CA THR A 134 8.50 12.36 -17.24
C THR A 134 8.84 10.89 -17.14
N TYR A 135 9.24 10.40 -15.96
CA TYR A 135 9.76 9.04 -15.81
C TYR A 135 8.75 8.04 -15.25
N LYS A 136 7.81 8.48 -14.39
CA LYS A 136 6.78 7.56 -13.85
C LYS A 136 5.59 7.48 -14.81
N PHE A 137 5.05 8.63 -15.21
CA PHE A 137 3.94 8.73 -16.17
C PHE A 137 4.37 8.73 -17.64
N ASN A 138 5.65 8.52 -17.97
CA ASN A 138 6.17 8.47 -19.34
C ASN A 138 5.73 9.65 -20.24
N ASN A 139 5.71 10.88 -19.71
CA ASN A 139 5.23 12.09 -20.41
C ASN A 139 3.74 12.09 -20.80
N LEU A 140 2.89 11.20 -20.26
CA LEU A 140 1.42 11.31 -20.37
C LEU A 140 0.86 12.57 -19.68
N THR A 141 1.69 13.22 -18.87
CA THR A 141 1.45 14.53 -18.29
C THR A 141 2.78 15.29 -18.23
N THR A 142 2.72 16.59 -17.97
CA THR A 142 3.91 17.45 -17.89
C THR A 142 3.97 18.19 -16.56
N TYR A 143 5.17 18.49 -16.08
CA TYR A 143 5.31 19.20 -14.80
C TYR A 143 4.59 20.56 -14.76
N PRO A 144 4.55 21.39 -15.85
CA PRO A 144 3.81 22.65 -15.82
C PRO A 144 2.30 22.41 -15.71
N SER A 145 1.78 21.33 -16.31
CA SER A 145 0.38 20.95 -16.16
C SER A 145 0.05 20.56 -14.71
N VAL A 146 0.97 19.86 -14.04
CA VAL A 146 0.86 19.51 -12.61
C VAL A 146 0.84 20.78 -11.75
N GLU A 147 1.74 21.75 -11.99
CA GLU A 147 1.71 23.04 -11.28
C GLU A 147 0.39 23.79 -11.51
N THR A 148 -0.13 23.73 -12.74
CA THR A 148 -1.37 24.43 -13.11
C THR A 148 -2.59 23.88 -12.38
N VAL A 149 -2.69 22.56 -12.20
CA VAL A 149 -3.82 21.93 -11.49
C VAL A 149 -3.64 21.87 -9.98
N ASN A 150 -2.43 22.12 -9.47
CA ASN A 150 -2.12 22.18 -8.04
C ASN A 150 -1.61 23.58 -7.63
N PRO A 151 -2.43 24.65 -7.74
CA PRO A 151 -1.98 26.03 -7.54
C PRO A 151 -1.50 26.35 -6.12
N THR A 152 -1.83 25.51 -5.14
CA THR A 152 -1.43 25.66 -3.74
C THR A 152 -0.06 25.04 -3.44
N LEU A 153 0.51 24.26 -4.36
CA LEU A 153 1.75 23.54 -4.14
C LEU A 153 2.92 24.25 -4.84
N VAL A 154 4.05 24.31 -4.16
CA VAL A 154 5.27 24.89 -4.70
C VAL A 154 6.17 23.76 -5.18
N ALA A 155 6.46 23.68 -6.48
CA ALA A 155 7.21 22.57 -7.08
C ALA A 155 8.62 22.37 -6.50
N THR A 156 9.22 23.42 -5.91
CA THR A 156 10.52 23.38 -5.24
C THR A 156 10.44 23.03 -3.76
N ASN A 157 9.25 22.91 -3.19
CA ASN A 157 9.02 22.61 -1.76
C ASN A 157 7.89 21.59 -1.61
N LEU A 158 8.19 20.34 -2.00
CA LEU A 158 7.27 19.21 -1.90
C LEU A 158 7.61 18.37 -0.67
N SER A 159 6.61 18.06 0.15
CA SER A 159 6.76 17.17 1.31
C SER A 159 6.51 15.73 0.91
N ILE A 160 7.27 14.79 1.47
CA ILE A 160 7.05 13.35 1.23
C ILE A 160 5.68 12.97 1.81
N GLY A 161 4.91 12.17 1.07
CA GLY A 161 3.53 11.78 1.41
C GLY A 161 2.48 12.83 1.05
N GLN A 162 2.87 14.01 0.56
CA GLN A 162 1.95 15.03 0.08
C GLN A 162 1.23 14.52 -1.16
N VAL A 163 -0.11 14.47 -1.10
CA VAL A 163 -0.94 14.03 -2.22
C VAL A 163 -1.03 15.15 -3.24
N THR A 164 -0.57 14.87 -4.46
CA THR A 164 -0.52 15.79 -5.60
C THR A 164 -1.31 15.21 -6.76
N ILE A 165 -2.07 16.04 -7.46
CA ILE A 165 -2.81 15.62 -8.65
C ILE A 165 -1.90 15.64 -9.88
N PHE A 166 -1.75 14.51 -10.56
CA PHE A 166 -1.09 14.42 -11.86
C PHE A 166 -2.17 14.29 -12.95
N PRO A 167 -2.37 15.33 -13.79
CA PRO A 167 -3.44 15.32 -14.79
C PRO A 167 -2.99 14.52 -16.02
N VAL A 168 -3.45 13.27 -16.15
CA VAL A 168 -3.21 12.47 -17.35
C VAL A 168 -4.21 12.88 -18.42
N PHE A 169 -3.74 13.54 -19.48
CA PHE A 169 -4.62 14.12 -20.48
C PHE A 169 -5.34 13.05 -21.30
N CYS A 170 -6.63 13.28 -21.56
CA CYS A 170 -7.51 12.37 -22.26
C CYS A 170 -8.62 13.17 -22.95
N LYS A 171 -9.27 12.59 -23.97
CA LYS A 171 -10.33 13.27 -24.71
C LYS A 171 -11.56 12.38 -24.85
N CYS A 172 -12.75 12.95 -24.69
CA CYS A 172 -13.99 12.21 -24.89
C CYS A 172 -14.40 12.18 -26.37
N PRO A 173 -14.96 11.06 -26.84
CA PRO A 173 -15.45 10.96 -28.22
C PRO A 173 -16.65 11.91 -28.45
N ASP A 174 -16.59 12.69 -29.53
CA ASP A 174 -17.62 13.66 -29.89
C ASP A 174 -18.81 13.03 -30.66
N THR A 175 -18.61 11.86 -31.30
CA THR A 175 -19.61 11.18 -32.14
C THR A 175 -19.93 9.75 -31.69
N ASN A 176 -21.13 9.27 -32.03
CA ASN A 176 -21.60 7.91 -31.68
C ASN A 176 -20.81 6.76 -32.35
N ASN A 177 -19.88 7.04 -33.27
CA ASN A 177 -19.15 6.01 -34.02
C ASN A 177 -17.76 5.69 -33.44
N THR A 178 -17.22 6.53 -32.54
CA THR A 178 -15.96 6.27 -31.85
C THR A 178 -16.24 5.78 -30.43
N ASN A 179 -15.84 4.55 -30.11
CA ASN A 179 -16.09 3.96 -28.79
C ASN A 179 -15.02 4.33 -27.78
N TYR A 180 -13.76 4.48 -28.20
CA TYR A 180 -12.64 4.73 -27.31
C TYR A 180 -11.68 5.78 -27.87
N MET A 181 -11.07 6.52 -26.95
CA MET A 181 -9.95 7.43 -27.25
C MET A 181 -8.72 6.95 -26.48
N ILE A 182 -7.60 6.78 -27.19
CA ILE A 182 -6.33 6.38 -26.60
C ILE A 182 -5.39 7.58 -26.54
N SER A 183 -4.87 7.87 -25.36
CA SER A 183 -3.84 8.91 -25.15
C SER A 183 -2.47 8.27 -25.36
N TYR A 184 -1.73 8.74 -26.35
CA TYR A 184 -0.48 8.16 -26.81
C TYR A 184 0.63 9.22 -26.82
N VAL A 185 1.78 8.89 -26.25
CA VAL A 185 2.96 9.76 -26.24
C VAL A 185 3.83 9.45 -27.45
N VAL A 186 3.99 10.43 -28.34
CA VAL A 186 4.79 10.33 -29.57
C VAL A 186 6.25 10.00 -29.22
N GLN A 187 6.81 9.00 -29.89
CA GLN A 187 8.23 8.64 -29.76
C GLN A 187 9.06 9.22 -30.94
N PRO A 188 10.38 9.43 -30.79
CA PRO A 188 11.21 10.04 -31.83
C PRO A 188 11.23 9.35 -33.20
N GLU A 189 10.83 8.08 -33.27
CA GLU A 189 10.75 7.31 -34.53
C GLU A 189 9.32 7.24 -35.11
N ASP A 190 8.34 7.81 -34.40
CA ASP A 190 6.94 7.76 -34.82
C ASP A 190 6.64 8.75 -35.95
N ASN A 191 5.73 8.33 -36.84
CA ASN A 191 5.05 9.20 -37.78
C ASN A 191 3.56 8.83 -37.81
N ILE A 192 2.73 9.68 -38.40
CA ILE A 192 1.27 9.46 -38.42
C ILE A 192 0.94 8.09 -39.06
N SER A 193 1.67 7.68 -40.10
CA SER A 193 1.46 6.40 -40.77
C SER A 193 1.81 5.19 -39.88
N SER A 194 2.92 5.24 -39.14
CA SER A 194 3.32 4.16 -38.22
C SER A 194 2.35 4.02 -37.06
N ILE A 195 1.90 5.14 -36.48
CA ILE A 195 0.90 5.16 -35.41
C ILE A 195 -0.44 4.64 -35.93
N ALA A 196 -0.92 5.16 -37.08
CA ALA A 196 -2.18 4.72 -37.68
C ALA A 196 -2.19 3.21 -37.94
N SER A 197 -1.09 2.67 -38.46
CA SER A 197 -0.92 1.24 -38.70
C SER A 197 -0.89 0.43 -37.40
N ALA A 198 -0.23 0.92 -36.35
CA ALA A 198 -0.13 0.23 -35.05
C ALA A 198 -1.48 0.11 -34.32
N PHE A 199 -2.34 1.12 -34.46
CA PHE A 199 -3.66 1.14 -33.82
C PHE A 199 -4.81 0.71 -34.75
N GLY A 200 -4.52 0.42 -36.02
CA GLY A 200 -5.52 -0.03 -37.01
C GLY A 200 -6.51 1.05 -37.42
N VAL A 201 -6.08 2.31 -37.48
CA VAL A 201 -6.91 3.49 -37.79
C VAL A 201 -6.45 4.17 -39.09
N GLN A 202 -7.29 5.04 -39.65
CA GLN A 202 -6.89 5.85 -40.81
C GLN A 202 -6.06 7.05 -40.35
N GLU A 203 -5.02 7.39 -41.12
CA GLU A 203 -4.15 8.56 -40.82
C GLU A 203 -4.95 9.86 -40.67
N GLN A 204 -5.95 10.06 -41.54
CA GLN A 204 -6.82 11.23 -41.49
C GLN A 204 -7.59 11.34 -40.16
N ALA A 205 -7.98 10.22 -39.55
CA ALA A 205 -8.69 10.23 -38.27
C ALA A 205 -7.80 10.73 -37.11
N ILE A 206 -6.49 10.50 -37.17
CA ILE A 206 -5.54 11.03 -36.18
C ILE A 206 -5.33 12.53 -36.43
N ILE A 207 -5.18 12.94 -37.69
CA ILE A 207 -5.00 14.34 -38.09
C ILE A 207 -6.22 15.18 -37.68
N ASP A 208 -7.43 14.67 -37.90
CA ASP A 208 -8.68 15.38 -37.57
C ASP A 208 -8.81 15.67 -36.06
N VAL A 209 -8.20 14.85 -35.19
CA VAL A 209 -8.28 14.99 -33.74
C VAL A 209 -7.14 15.83 -33.15
N ASN A 210 -5.94 15.77 -33.73
CA ASN A 210 -4.69 16.32 -33.17
C ASN A 210 -4.03 17.43 -34.00
N ASN A 211 -4.53 17.70 -35.21
CA ASN A 211 -3.87 18.45 -36.28
C ASN A 211 -2.67 17.71 -36.91
N ASP A 212 -2.06 18.28 -37.96
CA ASP A 212 -1.09 17.62 -38.86
C ASP A 212 0.36 17.60 -38.34
N THR A 213 0.64 18.16 -37.16
CA THR A 213 2.01 18.27 -36.63
C THR A 213 2.20 17.41 -35.39
N LEU A 214 3.09 16.42 -35.48
CA LEU A 214 3.59 15.64 -34.33
C LEU A 214 4.90 16.22 -33.81
N TYR A 215 5.07 16.24 -32.50
CA TYR A 215 6.33 16.55 -31.84
C TYR A 215 6.72 15.41 -30.89
N ASP A 216 8.02 15.17 -30.77
CA ASP A 216 8.54 14.13 -29.87
C ASP A 216 8.07 14.35 -28.43
N TYR A 217 7.59 13.29 -27.81
CA TYR A 217 7.07 13.24 -26.44
C TYR A 217 5.77 14.02 -26.18
N ASP A 218 5.12 14.55 -27.22
CA ASP A 218 3.78 15.11 -27.07
C ASP A 218 2.73 14.01 -26.92
N THR A 219 1.71 14.28 -26.09
CA THR A 219 0.55 13.40 -25.97
C THR A 219 -0.48 13.74 -27.05
N ILE A 220 -0.81 12.77 -27.88
CA ILE A 220 -1.86 12.82 -28.91
C ILE A 220 -3.00 11.84 -28.58
N PHE A 221 -4.14 12.01 -29.26
CA PHE A 221 -5.34 11.22 -29.08
C PHE A 221 -5.69 10.39 -30.31
N ILE A 222 -5.78 9.08 -30.14
CA ILE A 222 -6.03 8.15 -31.24
C ILE A 222 -7.47 7.63 -31.11
N PRO A 223 -8.37 7.98 -32.05
CA PRO A 223 -9.74 7.50 -32.03
C PRO A 223 -9.82 6.07 -32.55
N VAL A 224 -10.32 5.13 -31.73
CA VAL A 224 -10.49 3.72 -32.15
C VAL A 224 -11.93 3.24 -31.94
N GLU A 225 -12.40 2.38 -32.85
CA GLU A 225 -13.71 1.73 -32.73
C GLU A 225 -13.66 0.55 -31.75
N GLN A 226 -12.54 -0.17 -31.72
CA GLN A 226 -12.24 -1.27 -30.80
C GLN A 226 -10.78 -1.19 -30.41
N LEU A 227 -10.44 -1.62 -29.19
CA LEU A 227 -9.04 -1.65 -28.76
C LEU A 227 -8.26 -2.66 -29.61
N PRO A 228 -7.13 -2.26 -30.21
CA PRO A 228 -6.29 -3.19 -30.96
C PRO A 228 -5.67 -4.22 -30.00
N SER A 229 -5.44 -5.44 -30.50
CA SER A 229 -4.77 -6.46 -29.68
C SER A 229 -3.28 -6.16 -29.60
N LEU A 230 -2.77 -5.87 -28.40
CA LEU A 230 -1.35 -5.64 -28.18
C LEU A 230 -0.55 -6.95 -28.31
N SER A 231 0.56 -6.89 -29.03
CA SER A 231 1.53 -7.99 -29.07
C SER A 231 2.32 -8.02 -27.77
N GLN A 232 2.15 -9.09 -26.99
CA GLN A 232 2.84 -9.26 -25.70
C GLN A 232 4.11 -10.12 -25.88
N PRO A 233 5.24 -9.75 -25.23
CA PRO A 233 6.46 -10.55 -25.25
C PRO A 233 6.23 -11.97 -24.72
N ALA A 234 6.91 -12.97 -25.29
CA ALA A 234 6.75 -14.36 -24.88
C ALA A 234 7.23 -14.59 -23.43
N VAL A 235 6.32 -15.03 -22.55
CA VAL A 235 6.62 -15.34 -21.14
C VAL A 235 7.46 -16.63 -21.05
N ALA A 236 8.68 -16.54 -20.55
CA ALA A 236 9.47 -17.74 -20.21
C ALA A 236 8.94 -18.34 -18.89
N PRO A 237 8.55 -19.63 -18.83
CA PRO A 237 8.12 -20.25 -17.59
C PRO A 237 9.29 -20.40 -16.61
N ALA A 238 9.05 -20.08 -15.33
CA ALA A 238 10.01 -20.25 -14.25
C ALA A 238 10.42 -21.72 -14.11
N ALA A 239 11.72 -21.99 -14.14
CA ALA A 239 12.27 -23.34 -14.03
C ALA A 239 12.15 -23.89 -12.58
N PRO A 240 11.81 -25.19 -12.39
CA PRO A 240 11.80 -25.83 -11.08
C PRO A 240 13.24 -26.14 -10.57
N PRO A 241 13.43 -26.36 -9.26
CA PRO A 241 14.76 -26.54 -8.69
C PRO A 241 15.28 -27.97 -8.83
N GLY A 242 16.48 -28.09 -9.39
CA GLY A 242 17.46 -29.14 -9.06
C GLY A 242 17.35 -30.49 -9.80
N GLY A 243 18.38 -30.81 -10.57
CA GLY A 243 18.66 -32.17 -11.05
C GLY A 243 20.07 -32.29 -11.63
N ASN A 244 21.01 -32.79 -10.82
CA ASN A 244 22.34 -33.19 -11.26
C ASN A 244 22.23 -34.33 -12.28
N GLY A 245 22.96 -34.21 -13.40
CA GLY A 245 23.17 -35.28 -14.36
C GLY A 245 24.35 -34.95 -15.26
N SER A 246 25.48 -35.59 -14.99
CA SER A 246 26.60 -35.73 -15.91
C SER A 246 26.18 -36.60 -17.10
N ASP A 247 26.59 -36.25 -18.32
CA ASP A 247 27.47 -37.12 -19.10
C ASP A 247 27.88 -36.53 -20.46
N THR A 248 29.02 -37.08 -20.87
CA THR A 248 30.02 -36.80 -21.90
C THR A 248 29.63 -37.04 -23.37
N GLY A 249 30.38 -36.39 -24.28
CA GLY A 249 30.63 -36.83 -25.67
C GLY A 249 30.74 -35.66 -26.66
N SER A 250 31.92 -35.08 -26.97
CA SER A 250 33.03 -35.54 -27.85
C SER A 250 32.90 -35.15 -29.34
N GLY A 251 33.92 -34.45 -29.85
CA GLY A 251 34.29 -34.26 -31.27
C GLY A 251 33.81 -32.94 -31.87
N SER A 252 34.58 -32.12 -32.60
CA SER A 252 35.83 -32.28 -33.33
C SER A 252 36.39 -30.87 -33.63
N GLY A 253 37.72 -30.71 -33.60
CA GLY A 253 38.38 -29.41 -33.66
C GLY A 253 38.54 -28.76 -35.04
N LYS A 254 39.04 -27.52 -35.01
CA LYS A 254 40.05 -27.04 -35.96
C LYS A 254 40.80 -25.84 -35.39
N ASP A 255 42.10 -26.03 -35.22
CA ASP A 255 43.08 -24.99 -34.94
C ASP A 255 43.01 -23.84 -35.95
N ARG A 256 43.22 -22.62 -35.45
CA ARG A 256 44.05 -21.63 -36.13
C ARG A 256 44.60 -20.59 -35.16
N THR A 257 45.76 -20.92 -34.63
CA THR A 257 46.78 -20.04 -34.05
C THR A 257 47.00 -18.83 -34.96
N GLY A 258 46.89 -17.60 -34.43
CA GLY A 258 47.22 -16.43 -35.24
C GLY A 258 46.88 -15.02 -34.75
N THR A 259 46.33 -14.76 -33.55
CA THR A 259 46.00 -13.36 -33.17
C THR A 259 46.06 -13.06 -31.67
N VAL A 260 47.13 -13.48 -30.96
CA VAL A 260 47.26 -13.24 -29.50
C VAL A 260 48.59 -12.57 -29.10
N ARG A 261 49.12 -11.69 -29.94
CA ARG A 261 50.27 -10.82 -29.54
C ARG A 261 50.03 -9.31 -29.66
N GLY A 262 48.78 -8.88 -29.85
CA GLY A 262 48.40 -7.45 -29.92
C GLY A 262 47.60 -6.91 -28.73
N LEU A 263 46.94 -7.75 -27.92
CA LEU A 263 45.98 -7.28 -26.90
C LEU A 263 46.57 -7.07 -25.48
N GLY A 264 47.80 -7.49 -25.21
CA GLY A 264 48.39 -7.39 -23.86
C GLY A 264 48.96 -6.01 -23.50
N ILE A 265 49.30 -5.18 -24.50
CA ILE A 265 49.97 -3.89 -24.25
C ILE A 265 48.95 -2.74 -24.16
N GLY A 266 47.78 -2.86 -24.82
CA GLY A 266 46.74 -1.83 -24.78
C GLY A 266 45.99 -1.75 -23.45
N LEU A 267 45.67 -2.89 -22.84
CA LEU A 267 44.89 -2.94 -21.59
C LEU A 267 45.69 -2.46 -20.38
N GLY A 268 47.01 -2.69 -20.36
CA GLY A 268 47.88 -2.22 -19.27
C GLY A 268 48.00 -0.69 -19.23
N VAL A 269 48.07 -0.03 -20.40
CA VAL A 269 48.22 1.43 -20.49
C VAL A 269 46.92 2.15 -20.09
N VAL A 270 45.75 1.61 -20.48
CA VAL A 270 44.45 2.17 -20.09
C VAL A 270 44.20 2.00 -18.60
N GLY A 271 44.51 0.84 -18.02
CA GLY A 271 44.39 0.61 -16.58
C GLY A 271 45.29 1.54 -15.76
N MET A 272 46.53 1.76 -16.20
CA MET A 272 47.48 2.64 -15.49
C MET A 272 47.06 4.12 -15.57
N LEU A 273 46.48 4.56 -16.69
CA LEU A 273 45.95 5.92 -16.86
C LEU A 273 44.73 6.18 -15.97
N LEU A 274 43.82 5.21 -15.82
CA LEU A 274 42.64 5.35 -14.95
C LEU A 274 43.03 5.48 -13.48
N VAL A 275 44.05 4.73 -13.03
CA VAL A 275 44.57 4.84 -11.65
C VAL A 275 45.24 6.19 -11.41
N LEU A 276 45.99 6.72 -12.38
CA LEU A 276 46.63 8.03 -12.26
C LEU A 276 45.59 9.17 -12.23
N VAL A 277 44.56 9.10 -13.05
CA VAL A 277 43.47 10.11 -13.06
C VAL A 277 42.67 10.06 -11.76
N GLY A 278 42.32 8.86 -11.28
CA GLY A 278 41.63 8.68 -9.99
C GLY A 278 42.48 9.19 -8.80
N GLY A 279 43.78 8.90 -8.80
CA GLY A 279 44.70 9.38 -7.78
C GLY A 279 44.85 10.91 -7.77
N VAL A 280 44.92 11.54 -8.96
CA VAL A 280 44.97 13.00 -9.09
C VAL A 280 43.65 13.64 -8.65
N TRP A 281 42.50 13.03 -8.94
CA TRP A 281 41.19 13.53 -8.53
C TRP A 281 41.02 13.50 -7.00
N LEU A 282 41.39 12.39 -6.36
CA LEU A 282 41.39 12.25 -4.89
C LEU A 282 42.40 13.20 -4.22
N TRP A 283 43.58 13.38 -4.82
CA TRP A 283 44.56 14.35 -4.33
C TRP A 283 44.03 15.78 -4.45
N ARG A 284 43.28 16.11 -5.51
CA ARG A 284 42.66 17.43 -5.71
C ARG A 284 41.56 17.71 -4.70
N GLU A 285 40.71 16.74 -4.39
CA GLU A 285 39.71 16.86 -3.31
C GLU A 285 40.36 17.06 -1.95
N PHE A 286 41.42 16.29 -1.65
CA PHE A 286 42.13 16.38 -0.38
C PHE A 286 42.86 17.71 -0.20
N VAL A 287 43.43 18.25 -1.29
CA VAL A 287 44.08 19.57 -1.30
C VAL A 287 43.07 20.72 -1.26
N MET A 288 41.90 20.59 -1.90
CA MET A 288 40.82 21.57 -1.83
C MET A 288 40.19 21.62 -0.43
N LYS A 289 39.98 20.46 0.23
CA LYS A 289 39.52 20.39 1.62
C LYS A 289 40.49 21.04 2.62
N LYS A 290 41.79 21.07 2.30
CA LYS A 290 42.81 21.74 3.13
C LYS A 290 42.93 23.25 2.91
N ARG A 291 42.34 23.82 1.85
CA ARG A 291 42.42 25.27 1.55
C ARG A 291 41.21 26.09 2.00
N LEU A 292 40.15 25.45 2.50
CA LEU A 292 38.91 26.10 2.96
C LEU A 292 38.75 26.16 4.49
N GLY A 293 39.81 25.87 5.26
CA GLY A 293 39.78 25.89 6.72
C GLY A 293 41.11 26.36 7.32
N TYR A 294 41.37 27.66 7.29
CA TYR A 294 42.37 28.32 8.13
C TYR A 294 42.00 29.82 8.28
N GLU A 295 42.21 30.36 9.48
CA GLU A 295 41.90 31.71 10.04
C GLU A 295 40.47 31.85 10.62
N ASP A 296 40.21 32.09 11.91
CA ASP A 296 41.00 32.14 13.15
C ASP A 296 40.04 32.03 14.36
N GLU A 297 40.53 31.49 15.48
CA GLU A 297 39.88 31.49 16.82
C GLU A 297 40.37 32.68 17.69
N GLU A 298 39.72 32.85 18.86
CA GLU A 298 40.03 33.63 20.09
C GLU A 298 39.15 34.88 20.31
N GLU A 299 38.44 35.07 21.44
CA GLU A 299 38.75 34.77 22.86
C GLU A 299 37.58 34.22 23.73
N GLU A 300 37.97 33.32 24.64
CA GLU A 300 37.59 33.02 26.05
C GLU A 300 36.19 33.35 26.63
N GLY A 301 35.53 32.51 27.44
CA GLY A 301 35.93 31.23 28.06
C GLY A 301 34.87 30.61 28.99
N GLY A 302 35.08 29.34 29.36
CA GLY A 302 34.58 28.73 30.61
C GLY A 302 33.41 27.73 30.55
N ARG A 303 33.72 26.43 30.35
CA ARG A 303 33.38 25.27 31.23
C ARG A 303 33.20 23.96 30.42
N LYS A 304 34.11 23.01 30.66
CA LYS A 304 34.26 21.71 29.98
C LYS A 304 32.96 20.86 29.95
N LYS A 305 32.52 20.47 28.76
CA LYS A 305 31.84 19.19 28.47
C LYS A 305 32.66 18.45 27.41
N VAL A 306 32.94 17.19 27.65
CA VAL A 306 33.64 16.28 26.74
C VAL A 306 32.61 15.77 25.73
N TYR A 307 32.74 16.16 24.46
CA TYR A 307 32.07 15.50 23.33
C TYR A 307 33.09 15.25 22.21
N SER A 308 33.15 13.99 21.80
CA SER A 308 33.85 13.50 20.62
C SER A 308 32.93 13.69 19.41
N GLY A 309 33.31 14.55 18.48
CA GLY A 309 32.53 14.86 17.27
C GLY A 309 32.74 13.86 16.14
N GLY A 310 31.70 13.68 15.31
CA GLY A 310 31.82 13.05 13.99
C GLY A 310 30.65 12.20 13.48
N LYS A 311 29.38 12.50 13.77
CA LYS A 311 28.19 11.86 13.14
C LYS A 311 26.92 12.74 13.08
N GLU A 312 27.00 14.07 13.25
CA GLU A 312 25.80 14.89 13.49
C GLU A 312 25.01 15.34 12.25
N GLY A 313 25.64 15.46 11.07
CA GLY A 313 24.96 16.02 9.89
C GLY A 313 23.86 15.14 9.27
N GLN A 314 24.01 13.82 9.28
CA GLN A 314 22.97 12.87 8.81
C GLN A 314 21.97 12.49 9.91
N LYS A 315 22.41 12.49 11.18
CA LYS A 315 21.55 12.22 12.34
C LYS A 315 20.55 13.37 12.56
N ALA A 316 21.00 14.62 12.41
CA ALA A 316 20.13 15.79 12.55
C ALA A 316 19.06 15.89 11.43
N ASP A 317 19.39 15.60 10.17
CA ASP A 317 18.40 15.61 9.07
C ASP A 317 17.38 14.46 9.21
N PHE A 318 17.85 13.29 9.68
CA PHE A 318 16.99 12.16 10.02
C PHE A 318 16.07 12.48 11.20
N ASP A 319 16.60 12.99 12.31
CA ASP A 319 15.85 13.36 13.52
C ASP A 319 14.84 14.50 13.26
N VAL A 320 15.16 15.47 12.40
CA VAL A 320 14.24 16.55 12.00
C VAL A 320 13.08 16.00 11.15
N LYS A 321 13.36 15.09 10.21
CA LYS A 321 12.33 14.41 9.41
C LYS A 321 11.50 13.41 10.24
N LEU A 322 12.10 12.82 11.28
CA LEU A 322 11.49 11.94 12.26
C LEU A 322 10.43 12.67 13.07
N MET A 323 10.80 13.83 13.62
CA MET A 323 9.93 14.66 14.45
C MET A 323 8.83 15.33 13.60
N ALA A 324 9.10 15.69 12.35
CA ALA A 324 8.09 16.26 11.45
C ALA A 324 6.92 15.28 11.17
N ASN A 325 7.19 13.98 11.00
CA ASN A 325 6.17 12.96 10.72
C ASN A 325 5.31 12.58 11.93
N VAL A 326 5.78 12.90 13.14
CA VAL A 326 5.14 12.53 14.41
C VAL A 326 4.73 13.76 15.22
N SER A 327 4.98 14.96 14.69
CA SER A 327 4.69 16.26 15.32
C SER A 327 3.24 16.36 15.79
N ASP A 328 2.29 15.85 15.00
CA ASP A 328 0.86 15.85 15.35
C ASP A 328 0.52 14.87 16.49
N CYS A 329 1.42 13.93 16.82
CA CYS A 329 1.23 12.92 17.87
C CYS A 329 1.82 13.35 19.22
N LEU A 330 2.82 14.24 19.22
CA LEU A 330 3.57 14.63 20.42
C LEU A 330 2.69 15.27 21.50
N ASP A 331 1.61 15.95 21.09
CA ASP A 331 0.69 16.62 22.02
C ASP A 331 -0.33 15.66 22.67
N LYS A 332 -0.51 14.45 22.13
CA LYS A 332 -1.57 13.50 22.55
C LYS A 332 -1.04 12.28 23.29
N TYR A 333 0.17 11.82 22.97
CA TYR A 333 0.70 10.54 23.42
C TYR A 333 2.06 10.70 24.10
N ARG A 334 2.33 9.86 25.12
CA ARG A 334 3.64 9.82 25.78
C ARG A 334 4.68 9.33 24.77
N VAL A 335 5.79 10.06 24.66
CA VAL A 335 6.99 9.57 23.98
C VAL A 335 7.85 8.87 25.04
N PHE A 336 8.09 7.58 24.83
CA PHE A 336 8.94 6.77 25.70
C PHE A 336 10.37 6.75 25.18
N ASP A 337 11.34 6.61 26.09
CA ASP A 337 12.74 6.43 25.72
C ASP A 337 13.00 4.95 25.36
N VAL A 338 13.92 4.69 24.43
CA VAL A 338 14.23 3.30 24.01
C VAL A 338 14.77 2.51 25.19
N GLU A 339 15.63 3.12 25.99
CA GLU A 339 16.24 2.53 27.18
C GLU A 339 15.17 2.10 28.20
N GLU A 340 14.13 2.90 28.38
CA GLU A 340 13.00 2.60 29.25
C GLU A 340 12.23 1.36 28.76
N LEU A 341 11.99 1.25 27.45
CA LEU A 341 11.33 0.07 26.88
C LEU A 341 12.20 -1.19 26.93
N VAL A 342 13.52 -1.04 26.75
CA VAL A 342 14.50 -2.12 26.87
C VAL A 342 14.53 -2.64 28.31
N GLU A 343 14.58 -1.75 29.31
CA GLU A 343 14.55 -2.13 30.72
C GLU A 343 13.22 -2.81 31.08
N ALA A 344 12.09 -2.22 30.67
CA ALA A 344 10.76 -2.73 30.95
C ALA A 344 10.51 -4.14 30.42
N THR A 345 11.21 -4.54 29.35
CA THR A 345 11.03 -5.84 28.67
C THR A 345 12.14 -6.85 28.94
N ASP A 346 13.09 -6.53 29.83
CA ASP A 346 14.31 -7.31 30.09
C ASP A 346 15.13 -7.55 28.80
N GLY A 347 15.31 -6.49 28.00
CA GLY A 347 16.02 -6.55 26.73
C GLY A 347 15.24 -7.22 25.60
N PHE A 348 13.90 -7.11 25.61
CA PHE A 348 13.00 -7.83 24.69
C PHE A 348 13.21 -9.36 24.75
N ASP A 349 13.36 -9.90 25.96
CA ASP A 349 13.54 -11.34 26.16
C ASP A 349 12.32 -12.14 25.68
N SER A 350 12.57 -13.36 25.19
CA SER A 350 11.55 -14.32 24.79
C SER A 350 10.50 -14.63 25.87
N ARG A 351 10.82 -14.49 27.15
CA ARG A 351 9.88 -14.67 28.28
C ARG A 351 8.85 -13.56 28.38
N SER A 352 9.20 -12.37 27.90
CA SER A 352 8.32 -11.21 27.84
C SER A 352 7.46 -11.24 26.57
N LEU A 353 7.75 -12.11 25.60
CA LEU A 353 7.00 -12.20 24.35
C LEU A 353 5.57 -12.70 24.60
N ILE A 354 4.59 -11.89 24.18
CA ILE A 354 3.17 -12.26 24.20
C ILE A 354 2.83 -13.00 22.90
N GLU A 355 3.01 -12.32 21.76
CA GLU A 355 2.72 -12.87 20.44
C GLU A 355 3.45 -12.05 19.36
N GLY A 356 4.00 -12.74 18.35
CA GLY A 356 4.60 -12.08 17.18
C GLY A 356 5.77 -11.15 17.54
N SER A 357 5.51 -9.85 17.55
CA SER A 357 6.48 -8.82 17.93
C SER A 357 6.01 -7.95 19.12
N VAL A 358 5.06 -8.45 19.90
CA VAL A 358 4.49 -7.77 21.07
C VAL A 358 5.04 -8.37 22.35
N TYR A 359 5.60 -7.52 23.21
CA TYR A 359 6.23 -7.88 24.47
C TYR A 359 5.45 -7.27 25.63
N LYS A 360 5.35 -7.99 26.73
CA LYS A 360 4.90 -7.47 28.02
C LYS A 360 6.05 -6.68 28.63
N GLY A 361 5.77 -5.45 29.06
CA GLY A 361 6.72 -4.66 29.83
C GLY A 361 6.08 -4.02 31.05
N GLU A 362 6.89 -3.68 32.04
CA GLU A 362 6.47 -2.94 33.24
C GLU A 362 7.24 -1.62 33.33
N ILE A 363 6.52 -0.51 33.35
CA ILE A 363 7.08 0.85 33.43
C ILE A 363 6.38 1.57 34.57
N ASP A 364 7.14 2.12 35.53
CA ASP A 364 6.62 2.83 36.70
C ASP A 364 5.60 2.00 37.53
N GLY A 365 5.68 0.67 37.50
CA GLY A 365 4.75 -0.25 38.17
C GLY A 365 3.45 -0.52 37.41
N GLU A 366 3.31 -0.01 36.19
CA GLU A 366 2.18 -0.25 35.29
C GLU A 366 2.60 -1.20 34.15
N LEU A 367 1.68 -2.11 33.78
CA LEU A 367 1.93 -3.10 32.73
C LEU A 367 1.50 -2.56 31.36
N PHE A 368 2.36 -2.76 30.37
CA PHE A 368 2.13 -2.36 28.99
C PHE A 368 2.36 -3.52 28.01
N ALA A 369 1.71 -3.43 26.85
CA ALA A 369 2.01 -4.26 25.68
C ALA A 369 2.80 -3.44 24.67
N ILE A 370 4.06 -3.80 24.46
CA ILE A 370 5.03 -3.06 23.64
C ILE A 370 5.24 -3.82 22.32
N LYS A 371 4.71 -3.27 21.23
CA LYS A 371 4.85 -3.83 19.88
C LYS A 371 6.08 -3.26 19.20
N LYS A 372 7.11 -4.09 19.00
CA LYS A 372 8.31 -3.75 18.22
C LYS A 372 8.02 -3.91 16.72
N MET A 373 8.32 -2.90 15.92
CA MET A 373 8.15 -2.95 14.47
C MET A 373 9.22 -2.14 13.72
N LYS A 374 9.51 -2.53 12.48
CA LYS A 374 10.36 -1.72 11.59
C LYS A 374 9.67 -0.40 11.27
N TRP A 375 10.43 0.66 11.01
CA TRP A 375 9.90 1.99 10.67
C TRP A 375 9.00 1.98 9.42
N ASN A 376 7.70 1.76 9.65
CA ASN A 376 6.56 1.97 8.73
C ASN A 376 5.23 2.10 9.53
N ALA A 377 5.31 2.62 10.76
CA ALA A 377 4.16 2.67 11.69
C ALA A 377 3.23 3.88 11.47
N TYR A 378 3.50 4.72 10.45
CA TYR A 378 2.82 5.99 10.27
C TYR A 378 1.31 5.85 10.08
N GLU A 379 0.86 4.88 9.27
CA GLU A 379 -0.58 4.67 9.04
C GLU A 379 -1.29 4.11 10.29
N GLU A 380 -0.66 3.17 11.01
CA GLU A 380 -1.22 2.65 12.27
C GLU A 380 -1.29 3.77 13.33
N LEU A 381 -0.24 4.57 13.49
CA LEU A 381 -0.21 5.70 14.43
C LEU A 381 -1.26 6.77 14.07
N LYS A 382 -1.40 7.11 12.78
CA LYS A 382 -2.39 8.08 12.27
C LYS A 382 -3.83 7.63 12.49
N ILE A 383 -4.10 6.32 12.43
CA ILE A 383 -5.41 5.75 12.76
C ILE A 383 -5.62 5.79 14.27
N LEU A 384 -4.62 5.33 15.05
CA LEU A 384 -4.68 5.30 16.52
C LEU A 384 -4.83 6.70 17.14
N GLN A 385 -4.34 7.76 16.49
CA GLN A 385 -4.63 9.14 16.89
C GLN A 385 -6.11 9.52 16.81
N LYS A 386 -6.89 8.88 15.94
CA LYS A 386 -8.27 9.25 15.66
C LYS A 386 -9.29 8.35 16.36
N VAL A 387 -8.85 7.22 16.90
CA VAL A 387 -9.72 6.26 17.59
C VAL A 387 -9.46 6.28 19.09
N ASN A 388 -10.54 6.36 19.87
CA ASN A 388 -10.51 6.17 21.32
C ASN A 388 -11.89 5.71 21.77
N HIS A 389 -12.00 4.46 22.20
CA HIS A 389 -13.28 3.85 22.56
C HIS A 389 -13.06 2.68 23.54
N GLY A 390 -13.99 2.45 24.46
CA GLY A 390 -13.85 1.44 25.52
C GLY A 390 -13.72 -0.01 25.03
N ASN A 391 -14.19 -0.28 23.80
CA ASN A 391 -14.06 -1.58 23.14
C ASN A 391 -12.92 -1.64 22.11
N LEU A 392 -11.96 -0.71 22.17
CA LEU A 392 -10.71 -0.76 21.40
C LEU A 392 -9.53 -0.75 22.39
N VAL A 393 -8.43 -1.42 22.02
CA VAL A 393 -7.19 -1.33 22.81
C VAL A 393 -6.60 0.07 22.65
N LYS A 394 -6.34 0.73 23.77
CA LYS A 394 -5.80 2.08 23.84
C LYS A 394 -4.30 2.08 23.59
N LEU A 395 -3.86 2.98 22.71
CA LEU A 395 -2.45 3.36 22.59
C LEU A 395 -2.13 4.36 23.71
N GLU A 396 -1.12 4.06 24.52
CA GLU A 396 -0.65 4.93 25.60
C GLU A 396 0.51 5.82 25.14
N GLY A 397 1.34 5.29 24.25
CA GLY A 397 2.41 6.06 23.65
C GLY A 397 3.20 5.32 22.59
N PHE A 398 4.32 5.90 22.20
CA PHE A 398 5.21 5.33 21.23
C PHE A 398 6.66 5.72 21.53
N CYS A 399 7.58 4.98 20.96
CA CYS A 399 9.00 5.27 20.98
C CYS A 399 9.56 5.10 19.57
N VAL A 400 10.49 5.96 19.19
CA VAL A 400 11.17 5.86 17.91
C VAL A 400 12.65 5.73 18.17
N ASP A 401 13.23 4.64 17.66
CA ASP A 401 14.66 4.38 17.73
C ASP A 401 15.30 4.73 16.38
N PRO A 402 15.94 5.91 16.27
CA PRO A 402 16.58 6.33 15.03
C PRO A 402 17.83 5.51 14.71
N GLU A 403 18.48 4.89 15.69
CA GLU A 403 19.72 4.16 15.49
C GLU A 403 19.47 2.79 14.85
N GLU A 404 18.40 2.10 15.28
CA GLU A 404 18.00 0.81 14.73
C GLU A 404 16.90 0.89 13.65
N ALA A 405 16.40 2.10 13.33
CA ALA A 405 15.25 2.33 12.47
C ALA A 405 13.99 1.51 12.90
N ASN A 406 13.79 1.41 14.22
CA ASN A 406 12.67 0.73 14.83
C ASN A 406 11.65 1.75 15.37
N CYS A 407 10.38 1.35 15.37
CA CYS A 407 9.30 2.03 16.06
C CYS A 407 8.69 1.06 17.06
N TYR A 408 8.32 1.57 18.23
CA TYR A 408 7.64 0.82 19.27
C TYR A 408 6.32 1.50 19.56
N LEU A 409 5.23 0.74 19.53
CA LEU A 409 3.91 1.20 19.97
C LEU A 409 3.61 0.60 21.33
N VAL A 410 3.28 1.47 22.29
CA VAL A 410 3.04 1.10 23.69
C VAL A 410 1.53 1.17 23.94
N TYR A 411 0.91 0.02 24.15
CA TYR A 411 -0.52 -0.12 24.41
C TYR A 411 -0.80 -0.46 25.86
N GLU A 412 -2.03 -0.22 26.31
CA GLU A 412 -2.53 -0.79 27.56
C GLU A 412 -2.36 -2.32 27.56
N TYR A 413 -1.94 -2.90 28.69
CA TYR A 413 -1.90 -4.36 28.84
C TYR A 413 -3.28 -4.90 29.23
N VAL A 414 -3.81 -5.82 28.43
CA VAL A 414 -5.13 -6.43 28.64
C VAL A 414 -4.97 -7.83 29.23
N GLU A 415 -5.47 -8.05 30.45
CA GLU A 415 -4.97 -9.08 31.36
C GLU A 415 -5.39 -10.51 31.01
N ASN A 416 -6.61 -10.70 30.50
CA ASN A 416 -7.12 -12.04 30.22
C ASN A 416 -6.69 -12.58 28.85
N GLY A 417 -5.88 -11.84 28.09
CA GLY A 417 -5.38 -12.27 26.78
C GLY A 417 -6.47 -12.30 25.70
N SER A 418 -6.27 -13.09 24.65
CA SER A 418 -7.13 -13.11 23.46
C SER A 418 -8.34 -14.03 23.58
N LEU A 419 -9.44 -13.70 22.92
CA LEU A 419 -10.64 -14.52 22.81
C LEU A 419 -10.35 -15.89 22.20
N TYR A 420 -9.42 -15.96 21.24
CA TYR A 420 -8.94 -17.23 20.66
C TYR A 420 -8.50 -18.20 21.76
N SER A 421 -7.65 -17.74 22.68
CA SER A 421 -7.16 -18.57 23.78
C SER A 421 -8.26 -18.98 24.77
N TRP A 422 -9.34 -18.20 24.88
CA TRP A 422 -10.49 -18.55 25.73
C TRP A 422 -11.41 -19.61 25.11
N LEU A 423 -11.54 -19.62 23.79
CA LEU A 423 -12.40 -20.54 23.08
C LEU A 423 -11.70 -21.87 22.77
N HIS A 424 -10.45 -21.82 22.33
CA HIS A 424 -9.80 -22.96 21.67
C HIS A 424 -8.72 -23.64 22.51
N GLU A 425 -8.15 -22.95 23.50
CA GLU A 425 -7.14 -23.54 24.38
C GLU A 425 -7.75 -24.19 25.63
N GLU A 426 -6.97 -25.09 26.23
CA GLU A 426 -7.38 -25.78 27.44
C GLU A 426 -7.25 -24.82 28.65
N ARG A 427 -8.41 -24.49 29.23
CA ARG A 427 -8.52 -23.60 30.39
C ARG A 427 -9.40 -24.22 31.46
N LYS A 428 -9.07 -23.94 32.72
CA LYS A 428 -9.87 -24.36 33.88
C LYS A 428 -11.24 -23.69 33.93
N GLU A 429 -11.29 -22.42 33.53
CA GLU A 429 -12.52 -21.65 33.42
C GLU A 429 -12.91 -21.49 31.95
N LYS A 430 -14.22 -21.63 31.65
CA LYS A 430 -14.79 -21.48 30.31
C LYS A 430 -15.77 -20.31 30.27
N LEU A 431 -15.90 -19.68 29.09
CA LEU A 431 -16.83 -18.56 28.89
C LEU A 431 -18.26 -19.08 28.78
N ASN A 432 -19.14 -18.63 29.68
CA ASN A 432 -20.57 -18.90 29.62
C ASN A 432 -21.27 -18.12 28.52
N TRP A 433 -22.49 -18.53 28.14
CA TRP A 433 -23.22 -17.91 27.01
C TRP A 433 -23.44 -16.41 27.21
N LYS A 434 -23.84 -15.99 28.41
CA LYS A 434 -24.05 -14.57 28.75
C LYS A 434 -22.79 -13.75 28.48
N THR A 435 -21.62 -14.26 28.86
CA THR A 435 -20.34 -13.58 28.65
C THR A 435 -19.99 -13.54 27.17
N ARG A 436 -20.20 -14.65 26.43
CA ARG A 436 -19.96 -14.69 24.98
C ARG A 436 -20.83 -13.70 24.21
N LEU A 437 -22.12 -13.58 24.57
CA LEU A 437 -23.02 -12.60 23.96
C LEU A 437 -22.59 -11.16 24.27
N ARG A 438 -22.18 -10.88 25.51
CA ARG A 438 -21.65 -9.56 25.87
C ARG A 438 -20.37 -9.22 25.11
N ILE A 439 -19.47 -10.19 24.93
CA ILE A 439 -18.28 -10.06 24.08
C ILE A 439 -18.68 -9.72 22.63
N ALA A 440 -19.68 -10.40 22.07
CA ALA A 440 -20.18 -10.10 20.73
C ALA A 440 -20.69 -8.64 20.61
N ILE A 441 -21.46 -8.18 21.60
CA ILE A 441 -21.97 -6.81 21.66
C ILE A 441 -20.82 -5.79 21.77
N ASP A 442 -19.84 -6.06 22.63
CA ASP A 442 -18.64 -5.21 22.78
C ASP A 442 -17.86 -5.06 21.47
N ILE A 443 -17.63 -6.16 20.74
CA ILE A 443 -16.96 -6.13 19.44
C ILE A 443 -17.80 -5.33 18.43
N ALA A 444 -19.12 -5.56 18.38
CA ALA A 444 -20.00 -4.85 17.48
C ALA A 444 -20.02 -3.33 17.73
N ASN A 445 -19.99 -2.90 19.01
CA ASN A 445 -19.87 -1.49 19.39
C ASN A 445 -18.51 -0.89 18.97
N GLY A 446 -17.42 -1.63 19.16
CA GLY A 446 -16.09 -1.22 18.70
C GLY A 446 -16.04 -1.02 17.18
N LEU A 447 -16.62 -1.96 16.42
CA LEU A 447 -16.74 -1.87 14.96
C LEU A 447 -17.64 -0.70 14.53
N GLN A 448 -18.78 -0.50 15.19
CA GLN A 448 -19.67 0.62 14.92
C GLN A 448 -18.96 1.96 15.10
N TYR A 449 -18.17 2.10 16.16
CA TYR A 449 -17.38 3.29 16.39
C TYR A 449 -16.41 3.57 15.21
N ILE A 450 -15.60 2.58 14.81
CA ILE A 450 -14.62 2.79 13.73
C ILE A 450 -15.25 2.92 12.33
N HIS A 451 -16.43 2.34 12.10
CA HIS A 451 -17.11 2.40 10.79
C HIS A 451 -17.99 3.64 10.62
N GLU A 452 -18.59 4.16 11.68
CA GLU A 452 -19.63 5.21 11.59
C GLU A 452 -19.24 6.51 12.30
N HIS A 453 -18.42 6.45 13.36
CA HIS A 453 -18.12 7.59 14.23
C HIS A 453 -16.71 8.17 14.01
N THR A 454 -15.89 7.55 13.16
CA THR A 454 -14.60 8.11 12.73
C THR A 454 -14.71 8.82 11.38
N ARG A 455 -13.91 9.87 11.19
CA ARG A 455 -13.81 10.61 9.92
C ARG A 455 -12.35 10.85 9.55
N PRO A 456 -11.84 10.29 8.43
CA PRO A 456 -12.50 9.31 7.56
C PRO A 456 -12.78 7.99 8.29
N ARG A 457 -13.72 7.19 7.75
CA ARG A 457 -14.05 5.86 8.29
C ARG A 457 -12.83 4.95 8.28
N VAL A 458 -12.70 4.07 9.27
CA VAL A 458 -11.59 3.14 9.39
C VAL A 458 -12.08 1.72 9.13
N VAL A 459 -11.39 0.97 8.27
CA VAL A 459 -11.60 -0.46 8.05
C VAL A 459 -10.45 -1.22 8.73
N HIS A 460 -10.77 -2.14 9.63
CA HIS A 460 -9.79 -2.86 10.44
C HIS A 460 -9.00 -3.91 9.65
N LYS A 461 -9.67 -4.62 8.73
CA LYS A 461 -9.14 -5.65 7.81
C LYS A 461 -8.66 -6.96 8.44
N ASP A 462 -8.45 -7.02 9.75
CA ASP A 462 -8.00 -8.24 10.44
C ASP A 462 -8.81 -8.52 11.72
N ILE A 463 -10.14 -8.49 11.61
CA ILE A 463 -11.02 -8.93 12.71
C ILE A 463 -10.95 -10.44 12.82
N LYS A 464 -10.50 -10.94 13.97
CA LYS A 464 -10.40 -12.37 14.30
C LYS A 464 -10.32 -12.56 15.80
N SER A 465 -10.64 -13.75 16.29
CA SER A 465 -10.64 -14.05 17.74
C SER A 465 -9.28 -13.81 18.43
N SER A 466 -8.15 -13.90 17.72
CA SER A 466 -6.83 -13.60 18.32
C SER A 466 -6.56 -12.09 18.50
N ASN A 467 -7.21 -11.23 17.70
CA ASN A 467 -7.13 -9.77 17.80
C ASN A 467 -8.25 -9.19 18.70
N ILE A 468 -9.08 -10.02 19.33
CA ILE A 468 -10.03 -9.58 20.35
C ILE A 468 -9.44 -9.91 21.71
N LEU A 469 -9.09 -8.91 22.51
CA LEU A 469 -8.57 -9.10 23.87
C LEU A 469 -9.68 -8.94 24.90
N LEU A 470 -9.54 -9.61 26.04
CA LEU A 470 -10.49 -9.58 27.14
C LEU A 470 -9.87 -8.89 28.36
N ASP A 471 -10.52 -7.83 28.87
CA ASP A 471 -10.10 -7.17 30.10
C ASP A 471 -10.40 -8.02 31.35
N TYR A 472 -10.03 -7.53 32.53
CA TYR A 472 -10.31 -8.20 33.82
C TYR A 472 -11.78 -8.61 34.03
N ASN A 473 -12.74 -7.88 33.45
CA ASN A 473 -14.18 -8.15 33.51
C ASN A 473 -14.69 -9.03 32.35
N LYS A 474 -13.80 -9.55 31.51
CA LYS A 474 -14.12 -10.27 30.26
C LYS A 474 -14.92 -9.41 29.28
N ARG A 475 -14.68 -8.10 29.27
CA ARG A 475 -15.17 -7.18 28.23
C ARG A 475 -14.22 -7.21 27.05
N ALA A 476 -14.76 -7.12 25.86
CA ALA A 476 -13.97 -7.25 24.64
C ALA A 476 -13.38 -5.92 24.18
N LYS A 477 -12.11 -5.96 23.77
CA LYS A 477 -11.38 -4.87 23.13
C LYS A 477 -10.76 -5.34 21.82
N ILE A 478 -11.01 -4.61 20.74
CA ILE A 478 -10.41 -4.87 19.42
C ILE A 478 -8.97 -4.34 19.43
N ALA A 479 -8.02 -5.19 19.09
CA ALA A 479 -6.59 -4.92 19.04
C ALA A 479 -6.04 -5.01 17.61
N ASN A 480 -4.79 -4.56 17.44
CA ASN A 480 -3.98 -4.71 16.23
C ASN A 480 -4.52 -3.97 14.99
N PHE A 481 -4.28 -2.65 14.96
CA PHE A 481 -4.62 -1.79 13.83
C PHE A 481 -3.54 -1.76 12.73
N GLY A 482 -2.55 -2.66 12.77
CA GLY A 482 -1.41 -2.64 11.84
C GLY A 482 -1.77 -2.89 10.38
N LEU A 483 -2.92 -3.50 10.11
CA LEU A 483 -3.45 -3.70 8.75
C LEU A 483 -4.57 -2.71 8.39
N ALA A 484 -5.01 -1.90 9.36
CA ALA A 484 -6.17 -1.02 9.21
C ALA A 484 -5.89 0.08 8.18
N LYS A 485 -6.96 0.60 7.58
CA LYS A 485 -6.88 1.67 6.57
C LYS A 485 -7.96 2.72 6.81
N SER A 486 -7.58 3.99 6.68
CA SER A 486 -8.51 5.12 6.68
C SER A 486 -9.05 5.36 5.27
N GLY A 487 -10.36 5.59 5.16
CA GLY A 487 -11.08 5.77 3.89
C GLY A 487 -11.84 4.53 3.43
N MET A 488 -12.87 4.74 2.59
CA MET A 488 -13.68 3.67 2.00
C MET A 488 -13.41 3.52 0.50
N ASN A 489 -13.74 2.35 -0.06
CA ASN A 489 -13.78 2.07 -1.49
C ASN A 489 -12.41 2.10 -2.17
N ALA A 490 -11.35 1.81 -1.43
CA ALA A 490 -10.06 1.52 -2.02
C ALA A 490 -10.07 0.08 -2.55
N ILE A 491 -9.73 -0.11 -3.83
CA ILE A 491 -9.37 -1.42 -4.35
C ILE A 491 -7.88 -1.60 -4.03
N THR A 492 -7.51 -2.74 -3.45
CA THR A 492 -6.12 -3.04 -3.13
C THR A 492 -5.72 -4.40 -3.66
N MET A 493 -4.49 -4.48 -4.13
CA MET A 493 -3.92 -5.70 -4.71
C MET A 493 -3.03 -6.45 -3.71
N HIS A 494 -2.85 -5.88 -2.51
CA HIS A 494 -2.17 -6.50 -1.38
C HIS A 494 -3.21 -7.01 -0.38
N ILE A 495 -3.74 -8.20 -0.67
CA ILE A 495 -4.69 -8.89 0.20
C ILE A 495 -3.92 -9.34 1.46
N VAL A 496 -4.17 -8.61 2.53
CA VAL A 496 -3.69 -8.91 3.88
C VAL A 496 -4.86 -9.20 4.79
N GLY A 497 -4.68 -10.17 5.67
CA GLY A 497 -5.68 -10.61 6.63
C GLY A 497 -5.46 -12.08 6.96
N THR A 498 -6.28 -12.60 7.87
CA THR A 498 -6.12 -13.97 8.36
C THR A 498 -7.06 -14.93 7.62
N GLN A 499 -6.50 -16.01 7.08
CA GLN A 499 -7.29 -17.07 6.41
C GLN A 499 -8.39 -17.57 7.36
N GLY A 500 -9.57 -17.88 6.81
CA GLY A 500 -10.75 -18.22 7.62
C GLY A 500 -11.67 -17.03 7.88
N TYR A 501 -11.12 -15.82 7.98
CA TYR A 501 -11.87 -14.59 8.28
C TYR A 501 -12.04 -13.67 7.07
N ILE A 502 -11.24 -13.87 6.03
CA ILE A 502 -11.23 -13.02 4.84
C ILE A 502 -12.55 -13.14 4.06
N ALA A 503 -13.15 -11.99 3.74
CA ALA A 503 -14.35 -11.88 2.92
C ALA A 503 -14.10 -12.28 1.45
N PRO A 504 -15.08 -12.91 0.77
CA PRO A 504 -14.90 -13.44 -0.58
C PRO A 504 -14.62 -12.36 -1.65
N GLU A 505 -15.25 -11.19 -1.54
CA GLU A 505 -15.03 -10.04 -2.44
C GLU A 505 -13.64 -9.42 -2.26
N TYR A 506 -13.06 -9.54 -1.07
CA TYR A 506 -11.69 -9.06 -0.85
C TYR A 506 -10.68 -9.99 -1.52
N LEU A 507 -10.93 -11.31 -1.54
CA LEU A 507 -10.11 -12.27 -2.30
C LEU A 507 -10.29 -12.14 -3.80
N ALA A 508 -11.53 -11.95 -4.25
CA ALA A 508 -11.85 -11.90 -5.67
C ALA A 508 -11.45 -10.56 -6.31
N ASP A 509 -11.81 -9.46 -5.66
CA ASP A 509 -11.83 -8.13 -6.27
C ASP A 509 -10.93 -7.13 -5.54
N GLY A 510 -10.30 -7.52 -4.43
CA GLY A 510 -9.45 -6.62 -3.63
C GLY A 510 -10.20 -5.47 -2.97
N VAL A 511 -11.53 -5.57 -2.85
CA VAL A 511 -12.38 -4.49 -2.35
C VAL A 511 -12.18 -4.29 -0.86
N VAL A 512 -11.73 -3.10 -0.45
CA VAL A 512 -11.67 -2.68 0.95
C VAL A 512 -12.91 -1.87 1.28
N SER A 513 -13.79 -2.45 2.08
CA SER A 513 -15.02 -1.82 2.56
C SER A 513 -15.29 -2.21 4.02
N THR A 514 -16.08 -1.44 4.74
CA THR A 514 -16.50 -1.81 6.11
C THR A 514 -17.26 -3.14 6.15
N LYS A 515 -17.82 -3.60 5.02
CA LYS A 515 -18.53 -4.88 4.91
C LYS A 515 -17.61 -6.08 5.00
N MET A 516 -16.31 -5.94 4.75
CA MET A 516 -15.36 -7.03 4.95
C MET A 516 -15.17 -7.32 6.45
N ASP A 517 -15.09 -6.29 7.28
CA ASP A 517 -15.00 -6.43 8.74
C ASP A 517 -16.30 -7.06 9.31
N VAL A 518 -17.46 -6.72 8.72
CA VAL A 518 -18.75 -7.36 9.05
C VAL A 518 -18.72 -8.86 8.75
N PHE A 519 -18.15 -9.27 7.62
CA PHE A 519 -18.00 -10.68 7.29
C PHE A 519 -17.11 -11.39 8.31
N SER A 520 -15.94 -10.83 8.60
CA SER A 520 -15.00 -11.38 9.59
C SER A 520 -15.63 -11.45 10.98
N PHE A 521 -16.42 -10.46 11.37
CA PHE A 521 -17.20 -10.49 12.62
C PHE A 521 -18.23 -11.63 12.64
N GLY A 522 -18.89 -11.90 11.51
CA GLY A 522 -19.77 -13.06 11.34
C GLY A 522 -19.07 -14.39 11.65
N VAL A 523 -17.79 -14.53 11.26
CA VAL A 523 -16.98 -15.70 11.60
C VAL A 523 -16.72 -15.77 13.11
N VAL A 524 -16.39 -14.64 13.76
CA VAL A 524 -16.19 -14.59 15.23
C VAL A 524 -17.48 -14.95 15.98
N LEU A 525 -18.65 -14.54 15.51
CA LEU A 525 -19.94 -14.96 16.08
C LEU A 525 -20.13 -16.48 16.01
N LEU A 526 -19.74 -17.11 14.90
CA LEU A 526 -19.76 -18.57 14.75
C LEU A 526 -18.80 -19.27 15.71
N GLU A 527 -17.60 -18.72 15.94
CA GLU A 527 -16.66 -19.24 16.95
C GLU A 527 -17.27 -19.15 18.36
N LEU A 528 -17.90 -18.02 18.70
CA LEU A 528 -18.56 -17.84 20.01
C LEU A 528 -19.67 -18.87 20.25
N ILE A 529 -20.47 -19.19 19.22
CA ILE A 529 -21.56 -20.18 19.32
C ILE A 529 -21.03 -21.61 19.41
N SER A 530 -20.04 -21.98 18.60
CA SER A 530 -19.60 -23.38 18.44
C SER A 530 -18.41 -23.78 19.29
N GLY A 531 -17.59 -22.83 19.74
CA GLY A 531 -16.27 -23.11 20.31
C GLY A 531 -15.31 -23.79 19.32
N LYS A 532 -15.54 -23.66 18.01
CA LYS A 532 -14.69 -24.23 16.95
C LYS A 532 -13.84 -23.14 16.31
N GLU A 533 -12.63 -23.50 15.90
CA GLU A 533 -11.74 -22.60 15.17
C GLU A 533 -12.30 -22.23 13.78
N ALA A 534 -11.89 -21.07 13.26
CA ALA A 534 -12.34 -20.60 11.95
C ALA A 534 -11.91 -21.51 10.78
N ILE A 535 -10.84 -22.29 10.98
CA ILE A 535 -10.38 -23.35 10.07
C ILE A 535 -10.18 -24.60 10.92
N ASP A 536 -10.79 -25.72 10.52
CA ASP A 536 -10.56 -27.00 11.20
C ASP A 536 -9.24 -27.67 10.79
N LYS A 537 -8.90 -28.80 11.41
CA LYS A 537 -7.65 -29.54 11.17
C LYS A 537 -7.55 -30.07 9.74
N GLU A 538 -8.69 -30.23 9.07
CA GLU A 538 -8.82 -30.69 7.70
C GLU A 538 -8.80 -29.53 6.68
N GLY A 539 -8.70 -28.28 7.15
CA GLY A 539 -8.66 -27.09 6.32
C GLY A 539 -10.03 -26.56 5.89
N ASN A 540 -11.13 -27.08 6.44
CA ASN A 540 -12.47 -26.59 6.13
C ASN A 540 -12.77 -25.30 6.89
N LEU A 541 -13.45 -24.39 6.19
CA LEU A 541 -13.83 -23.09 6.73
C LEU A 541 -15.10 -23.20 7.57
N LEU A 542 -15.06 -22.69 8.81
CA LEU A 542 -16.17 -22.72 9.75
C LEU A 542 -17.43 -22.08 9.16
N TRP A 543 -17.28 -20.91 8.52
CA TRP A 543 -18.38 -20.19 7.91
C TRP A 543 -19.03 -20.96 6.75
N ALA A 544 -18.24 -21.69 5.95
CA ALA A 544 -18.76 -22.49 4.86
C ALA A 544 -19.56 -23.69 5.38
N SER A 545 -19.09 -24.33 6.46
CA SER A 545 -19.85 -25.38 7.13
C SER A 545 -21.15 -24.84 7.73
N ALA A 546 -21.12 -23.67 8.38
CA ALA A 546 -22.30 -23.08 9.00
C ALA A 546 -23.40 -22.75 7.96
N ILE A 547 -23.04 -22.11 6.84
CA ILE A 547 -23.99 -21.83 5.75
C ILE A 547 -24.66 -23.12 5.28
N ARG A 548 -23.88 -24.16 4.97
CA ARG A 548 -24.42 -25.46 4.52
C ARG A 548 -25.29 -26.15 5.58
N THR A 549 -24.94 -26.03 6.86
CA THR A 549 -25.68 -26.65 7.97
C THR A 549 -27.03 -25.96 8.19
N PHE A 550 -27.11 -24.63 8.05
CA PHE A 550 -28.28 -23.84 8.41
C PHE A 550 -29.11 -23.33 7.21
N GLU A 551 -28.73 -23.69 5.99
CA GLU A 551 -29.52 -23.52 4.76
C GLU A 551 -30.71 -24.51 4.74
N VAL A 552 -31.70 -24.24 5.59
CA VAL A 552 -32.93 -25.02 5.75
C VAL A 552 -34.09 -24.07 6.00
N ASP A 553 -35.28 -24.35 5.50
CA ASP A 553 -36.44 -23.46 5.67
C ASP A 553 -37.14 -23.62 7.03
N SER A 554 -36.99 -24.76 7.70
CA SER A 554 -37.66 -25.05 8.99
C SER A 554 -36.84 -24.52 10.17
N GLU A 555 -37.43 -23.61 10.94
CA GLU A 555 -36.85 -23.10 12.20
C GLU A 555 -36.66 -24.19 13.25
N GLN A 556 -37.54 -25.19 13.32
CA GLN A 556 -37.40 -26.33 14.23
C GLN A 556 -36.16 -27.18 13.88
N GLU A 557 -35.93 -27.42 12.59
CA GLU A 557 -34.76 -28.17 12.13
C GLU A 557 -33.47 -27.36 12.34
N LYS A 558 -33.49 -26.05 12.12
CA LYS A 558 -32.35 -25.17 12.47
C LYS A 558 -32.04 -25.25 13.96
N ALA A 559 -33.04 -25.16 14.82
CA ALA A 559 -32.86 -25.25 16.27
C ALA A 559 -32.28 -26.61 16.69
N ARG A 560 -32.74 -27.71 16.07
CA ARG A 560 -32.17 -29.06 16.29
C ARG A 560 -30.70 -29.13 15.89
N ARG A 561 -30.36 -28.67 14.68
CA ARG A 561 -28.98 -28.64 14.18
C ARG A 561 -28.09 -27.73 15.02
N LEU A 562 -28.62 -26.61 15.50
CA LEU A 562 -27.89 -25.68 16.35
C LEU A 562 -27.48 -26.34 17.67
N ARG A 563 -28.38 -27.07 18.33
CA ARG A 563 -28.06 -27.83 19.55
C ARG A 563 -26.92 -28.82 19.35
N GLU A 564 -26.82 -29.44 18.19
CA GLU A 564 -25.73 -30.38 17.85
C GLU A 564 -24.43 -29.65 17.48
N TRP A 565 -24.53 -28.41 17.02
CA TRP A 565 -23.42 -27.64 16.48
C TRP A 565 -22.72 -26.75 17.52
N MET A 566 -23.46 -26.35 18.57
CA MET A 566 -23.00 -25.51 19.66
C MET A 566 -21.89 -26.12 20.50
N ASP A 567 -21.15 -25.24 21.18
CA ASP A 567 -20.17 -25.62 22.18
C ASP A 567 -20.83 -26.44 23.30
N LYS A 568 -20.21 -27.56 23.68
CA LYS A 568 -20.69 -28.46 24.73
C LYS A 568 -20.73 -27.78 26.09
N ASP A 569 -19.87 -26.79 26.33
CA ASP A 569 -19.88 -26.04 27.59
C ASP A 569 -21.09 -25.11 27.67
N ILE A 570 -21.58 -24.56 26.54
CA ILE A 570 -22.84 -23.81 26.50
C ILE A 570 -24.05 -24.75 26.70
N LEU A 571 -24.01 -25.97 26.17
CA LEU A 571 -25.09 -26.95 26.32
C LEU A 571 -25.35 -27.36 27.78
N ARG A 572 -24.36 -27.19 28.65
CA ARG A 572 -24.47 -27.48 30.09
C ARG A 572 -25.18 -26.37 30.87
N GLU A 573 -25.42 -25.22 30.23
CA GLU A 573 -26.03 -24.05 30.83
C GLU A 573 -27.52 -23.95 30.48
N THR A 574 -28.29 -23.31 31.36
CA THR A 574 -29.66 -22.87 31.03
C THR A 574 -29.57 -21.64 30.12
N CYS A 575 -29.39 -21.86 28.82
CA CYS A 575 -29.35 -20.80 27.81
C CYS A 575 -30.67 -20.73 27.02
N SER A 576 -31.12 -19.51 26.71
CA SER A 576 -32.29 -19.30 25.85
C SER A 576 -31.93 -19.67 24.41
N MET A 577 -32.59 -20.70 23.88
CA MET A 577 -32.43 -21.07 22.47
C MET A 577 -32.87 -19.96 21.52
N GLU A 578 -33.79 -19.09 21.94
CA GLU A 578 -34.21 -17.94 21.16
C GLU A 578 -33.07 -16.92 21.01
N SER A 579 -32.36 -16.62 22.11
CA SER A 579 -31.15 -15.79 22.10
C SER A 579 -30.09 -16.37 21.16
N LEU A 580 -29.81 -17.67 21.26
CA LEU A 580 -28.84 -18.37 20.40
C LEU A 580 -29.22 -18.35 18.92
N MET A 581 -30.50 -18.60 18.61
CA MET A 581 -31.03 -18.50 17.24
C MET A 581 -30.95 -17.07 16.69
N GLY A 582 -31.18 -16.06 17.53
CA GLY A 582 -30.99 -14.66 17.19
C GLY A 582 -29.56 -14.36 16.77
N VAL A 583 -28.57 -14.74 17.60
CA VAL A 583 -27.14 -14.55 17.29
C VAL A 583 -26.71 -15.35 16.06
N LEU A 584 -27.17 -16.59 15.90
CA LEU A 584 -26.91 -17.40 14.70
C LEU A 584 -27.44 -16.70 13.44
N THR A 585 -28.66 -16.16 13.50
CA THR A 585 -29.27 -15.46 12.36
C THR A 585 -28.44 -14.25 11.95
N VAL A 586 -27.96 -13.48 12.93
CA VAL A 586 -27.04 -12.36 12.68
C VAL A 586 -25.74 -12.85 12.05
N ALA A 587 -25.14 -13.93 12.58
CA ALA A 587 -23.91 -14.51 12.03
C ALA A 587 -24.06 -14.91 10.56
N ILE A 588 -25.13 -15.65 10.21
CA ILE A 588 -25.40 -16.08 8.82
C ILE A 588 -25.69 -14.89 7.91
N ALA A 589 -26.37 -13.84 8.39
CA ALA A 589 -26.60 -12.62 7.63
C ALA A 589 -25.29 -11.84 7.35
N CYS A 590 -24.33 -11.86 8.27
CA CYS A 590 -23.00 -11.25 8.07
C CYS A 590 -22.17 -11.98 6.99
N LEU A 591 -22.44 -13.27 6.77
CA LEU A 591 -21.65 -14.14 5.88
C LEU A 591 -22.18 -14.20 4.44
N GLN A 592 -23.09 -13.30 4.05
CA GLN A 592 -23.59 -13.22 2.69
C GLN A 592 -22.44 -12.96 1.70
N LYS A 593 -22.42 -13.72 0.59
CA LYS A 593 -21.40 -13.58 -0.46
C LYS A 593 -21.42 -12.19 -1.11
N ASP A 594 -22.62 -11.66 -1.31
CA ASP A 594 -22.83 -10.29 -1.78
C ASP A 594 -22.72 -9.31 -0.61
N GLN A 595 -21.69 -8.47 -0.60
CA GLN A 595 -21.44 -7.50 0.47
C GLN A 595 -22.59 -6.50 0.68
N SER A 596 -23.41 -6.23 -0.36
CA SER A 596 -24.55 -5.31 -0.26
C SER A 596 -25.71 -5.89 0.57
N LYS A 597 -25.80 -7.22 0.67
CA LYS A 597 -26.83 -7.93 1.44
C LYS A 597 -26.48 -8.11 2.91
N ARG A 598 -25.22 -7.87 3.29
CA ARG A 598 -24.81 -7.93 4.70
C ARG A 598 -25.46 -6.76 5.45
N PRO A 599 -25.92 -6.97 6.70
CA PRO A 599 -26.51 -5.89 7.49
C PRO A 599 -25.52 -4.75 7.77
N SER A 600 -26.02 -3.58 8.19
CA SER A 600 -25.15 -2.55 8.74
C SER A 600 -24.67 -2.95 10.14
N ILE A 601 -23.53 -2.42 10.58
CA ILE A 601 -23.04 -2.71 11.93
C ILE A 601 -23.99 -2.18 13.01
N MET A 602 -24.70 -1.09 12.74
CA MET A 602 -25.78 -0.58 13.59
C MET A 602 -26.93 -1.58 13.75
N ASP A 603 -27.39 -2.20 12.66
CA ASP A 603 -28.45 -3.22 12.71
C ASP A 603 -28.00 -4.47 13.50
N ILE A 604 -26.73 -4.83 13.35
CA ILE A 604 -26.09 -5.93 14.09
C ILE A 604 -26.10 -5.64 15.58
N VAL A 605 -25.65 -4.45 16.02
CA VAL A 605 -25.67 -4.05 17.43
C VAL A 605 -27.08 -4.16 17.99
N TYR A 606 -28.08 -3.60 17.30
CA TYR A 606 -29.48 -3.66 17.72
C TYR A 606 -29.98 -5.12 17.87
N ALA A 607 -29.70 -5.98 16.88
CA ALA A 607 -30.13 -7.38 16.90
C ALA A 607 -29.46 -8.20 18.02
N LEU A 608 -28.18 -7.94 18.31
CA LEU A 608 -27.45 -8.59 19.39
C LEU A 608 -27.95 -8.14 20.77
N CYS A 609 -28.18 -6.83 20.97
CA CYS A 609 -28.77 -6.32 22.22
C CYS A 609 -30.16 -6.92 22.47
N LYS A 610 -31.02 -6.99 21.44
CA LYS A 610 -32.32 -7.66 21.55
C LYS A 610 -32.19 -9.13 21.95
N SER A 611 -31.16 -9.81 21.45
CA SER A 611 -30.88 -11.21 21.81
C SER A 611 -30.36 -11.35 23.24
N GLU A 612 -29.79 -10.28 23.82
CA GLU A 612 -29.40 -10.20 25.23
C GLU A 612 -30.64 -10.13 26.13
N ASP A 613 -31.58 -9.26 25.80
CA ASP A 613 -32.84 -9.09 26.54
C ASP A 613 -33.64 -10.41 26.60
N LEU A 614 -33.74 -11.13 25.48
CA LEU A 614 -34.39 -12.46 25.39
C LEU A 614 -33.65 -13.56 26.17
N GLY A 615 -32.42 -13.31 26.60
CA GLY A 615 -31.63 -14.18 27.45
C GLY A 615 -31.95 -14.05 28.95
N PHE A 616 -32.65 -12.97 29.37
CA PHE A 616 -32.88 -12.65 30.77
C PHE A 616 -34.30 -12.92 31.29
N ASP A 617 -35.26 -13.23 30.42
CA ASP A 617 -36.67 -13.49 30.78
C ASP A 617 -36.92 -14.82 31.55
N ILE A 618 -35.90 -15.51 32.04
CA ILE A 618 -36.05 -16.81 32.75
C ILE A 618 -35.78 -16.70 34.27
N SER A 619 -35.43 -15.53 34.83
CA SER A 619 -35.09 -15.44 36.26
C SER A 619 -35.73 -14.31 37.08
N ASP A 620 -36.85 -13.70 36.65
CA ASP A 620 -37.53 -12.69 37.48
C ASP A 620 -39.02 -12.96 37.71
N ASP A 621 -39.34 -14.22 38.04
CA ASP A 621 -40.55 -14.53 38.80
C ASP A 621 -40.19 -14.57 40.30
N GLY A 622 -40.00 -13.39 40.89
CA GLY A 622 -40.03 -13.29 42.35
C GLY A 622 -39.21 -12.17 42.98
N LEU A 623 -39.59 -10.91 42.77
CA LEU A 623 -39.77 -9.90 43.83
C LEU A 623 -40.12 -8.55 43.20
N GLY A 624 -41.43 -8.29 43.04
CA GLY A 624 -41.91 -6.97 42.67
C GLY A 624 -41.61 -5.92 43.74
N SER A 625 -41.20 -4.73 43.32
CA SER A 625 -41.35 -3.49 44.09
C SER A 625 -41.30 -2.26 43.15
N PRO A 626 -41.80 -1.08 43.54
CA PRO A 626 -42.98 -0.50 42.91
C PRO A 626 -42.67 0.64 41.91
N ARG A 627 -43.62 0.83 40.99
CA ARG A 627 -43.71 1.98 40.07
C ARG A 627 -43.46 3.31 40.80
N VAL A 628 -42.39 4.00 40.42
CA VAL A 628 -42.17 5.40 40.72
C VAL A 628 -43.07 6.23 39.79
N VAL A 629 -44.07 6.89 40.37
CA VAL A 629 -44.86 7.93 39.70
C VAL A 629 -44.08 9.24 39.84
N ALA A 630 -43.74 9.85 38.71
CA ALA A 630 -43.09 11.16 38.68
C ALA A 630 -44.03 12.25 39.22
N ARG A 631 -43.46 13.18 40.00
CA ARG A 631 -44.01 14.51 40.24
C ARG A 631 -43.14 15.54 39.54
#